data_AF-A0A1F7QWI4-F1
#
_entry.id   AF-A0A1F7QWI4-F1
#
_cell.length_a   1.000
_cell.length_b   1.000
_cell.length_c   1.000
_cell.angle_alpha   90.00
_cell.angle_beta   90.00
_cell.angle_gamma   90.00
#
_symmetry.space_group_name_H-M   'P 1'
#
loop_
_entity.id
_entity.type
_entity.pdbx_description
1 polymer ?
#
loop_
_entity_poly.entity_id
_entity_poly.type
_entity_poly.pdbx_seq_one_letter_code
_entity_poly.pdbx_strand_id
1 'polypeptide(L)'
;MSQGTFFEKPTIEPVTNLIIEESEPLSYEVANITFQGILPGDKPEIVGFVGGMLYDGDFADFDRIEVYPQWRGRQFGSQLFRHFVSYAKLQNVKTISISAANERTAHLMGTVPDVRYFEFLDGKGELLPNFTIPMAVKLLEEARKEQGLVDDTDKSEELKTTVRITANLQ
;
A
#
# COMPACT_ATOMS: atom_id res chain seq x y z
N MET A 1 -21.82 -30.79 -25.79
CA MET A 1 -21.08 -30.08 -24.73
C MET A 1 -20.96 -28.63 -25.19
N SER A 2 -21.52 -27.66 -24.45
CA SER A 2 -21.39 -26.23 -24.79
C SER A 2 -20.19 -25.67 -24.01
N GLN A 3 -19.18 -25.18 -24.71
CA GLN A 3 -18.08 -24.41 -24.14
C GLN A 3 -18.63 -23.04 -23.72
N GLY A 4 -18.63 -22.76 -22.42
CA GLY A 4 -18.85 -21.40 -21.93
C GLY A 4 -17.65 -20.54 -22.30
N THR A 5 -17.86 -19.54 -23.15
CA THR A 5 -16.88 -18.50 -23.43
C THR A 5 -16.66 -17.70 -22.14
N PHE A 6 -15.49 -17.85 -21.52
CA PHE A 6 -15.04 -16.93 -20.48
C PHE A 6 -14.79 -15.59 -21.18
N PHE A 7 -15.72 -14.65 -21.05
CA PHE A 7 -15.46 -13.27 -21.41
C PHE A 7 -14.47 -12.72 -20.38
N GLU A 8 -13.19 -12.63 -20.77
CA GLU A 8 -12.24 -11.79 -20.03
C GLU A 8 -12.85 -10.39 -19.95
N LYS A 9 -13.15 -9.94 -18.71
CA LYS A 9 -13.63 -8.58 -18.51
C LYS A 9 -12.56 -7.63 -19.08
N PRO A 10 -12.93 -6.61 -19.87
CA PRO A 10 -11.96 -5.66 -20.39
C PRO A 10 -11.13 -5.08 -19.24
N THR A 11 -9.81 -5.09 -19.41
CA THR A 11 -8.86 -4.43 -18.53
C THR A 11 -9.04 -2.92 -18.71
N ILE A 12 -9.87 -2.32 -17.85
CA ILE A 12 -10.01 -0.86 -17.80
C ILE A 12 -8.95 -0.36 -16.85
N GLU A 13 -8.04 0.49 -17.33
CA GLU A 13 -7.08 1.17 -16.46
C GLU A 13 -7.74 2.42 -15.84
N PRO A 14 -7.63 2.62 -14.51
CA PRO A 14 -8.11 3.83 -13.87
C PRO A 14 -7.15 4.99 -14.19
N VAL A 15 -7.73 6.16 -14.44
CA VAL A 15 -6.98 7.42 -14.42
C VAL A 15 -6.71 7.78 -12.97
N THR A 16 -5.52 8.28 -12.66
CA THR A 16 -5.19 8.73 -11.31
C THR A 16 -5.18 10.24 -11.20
N ASN A 17 -5.97 10.77 -10.27
CA ASN A 17 -5.93 12.18 -9.88
C ASN A 17 -5.08 12.32 -8.61
N LEU A 18 -4.08 13.19 -8.66
CA LEU A 18 -3.27 13.57 -7.50
C LEU A 18 -3.94 14.74 -6.77
N ILE A 19 -4.10 14.60 -5.46
CA ILE A 19 -4.53 15.61 -4.52
C ILE A 19 -3.38 15.84 -3.54
N ILE A 20 -3.00 17.10 -3.36
CA ILE A 20 -1.95 17.51 -2.41
C ILE A 20 -2.61 18.44 -1.40
N GLU A 21 -2.57 18.04 -0.14
CA GLU A 21 -3.04 18.83 0.99
C GLU A 21 -1.82 19.23 1.82
N GLU A 22 -1.51 20.53 1.87
CA GLU A 22 -0.47 21.04 2.74
C GLU A 22 -0.96 20.97 4.18
N SER A 23 -0.15 20.40 5.08
CA SER A 23 -0.45 20.43 6.51
C SER A 23 -0.12 21.80 7.09
N GLU A 24 -0.87 22.24 8.11
CA GLU A 24 -0.45 23.38 8.94
C GLU A 24 1.00 23.15 9.41
N PRO A 25 1.83 24.20 9.56
CA PRO A 25 3.27 24.04 9.66
C PRO A 25 3.66 23.26 10.92
N LEU A 26 3.77 21.94 10.78
CA LEU A 26 4.70 21.14 11.56
C LEU A 26 6.10 21.66 11.20
N SER A 27 7.09 21.50 12.07
CA SER A 27 8.43 22.08 11.94
C SER A 27 9.25 21.64 10.71
N TYR A 28 8.64 20.91 9.79
CA TYR A 28 9.17 20.42 8.52
C TYR A 28 8.09 20.59 7.45
N GLU A 29 8.48 20.88 6.20
CA GLU A 29 7.54 20.92 5.07
C GLU A 29 7.00 19.49 4.84
N VAL A 30 5.75 19.24 5.26
CA VAL A 30 5.08 17.95 5.11
C VAL A 30 3.84 18.15 4.24
N ALA A 31 3.81 17.45 3.11
CA ALA A 31 2.67 17.40 2.20
C ALA A 31 1.94 16.07 2.34
N ASN A 32 0.63 16.13 2.58
CA ASN A 32 -0.22 14.94 2.48
C ASN A 32 -0.57 14.73 1.00
N ILE A 33 -0.21 13.57 0.48
CA ILE A 33 -0.46 13.22 -0.92
C ILE A 33 -1.48 12.09 -0.99
N THR A 34 -2.48 12.25 -1.86
CA THR A 34 -3.49 11.23 -2.12
C THR A 34 -3.68 11.08 -3.62
N PHE A 35 -3.53 9.85 -4.13
CA PHE A 35 -3.94 9.47 -5.48
C PHE A 35 -5.32 8.82 -5.42
N GLN A 36 -6.27 9.37 -6.17
CA GLN A 36 -7.59 8.78 -6.37
C GLN A 36 -7.64 8.09 -7.72
N GLY A 37 -8.02 6.81 -7.74
CA GLY A 37 -8.25 6.07 -8.98
C GLY A 37 -9.66 6.32 -9.48
N ILE A 38 -9.80 6.69 -10.73
CA ILE A 38 -11.06 7.06 -11.37
C ILE A 38 -11.21 6.23 -12.64
N LEU A 39 -12.29 5.45 -12.74
CA LEU A 39 -12.65 4.82 -14.00
C LEU A 39 -13.31 5.85 -14.92
N PRO A 40 -12.79 6.04 -16.14
CA PRO A 40 -13.41 6.93 -17.11
C PRO A 40 -14.72 6.33 -17.62
N GLY A 41 -15.72 7.18 -17.86
CA GLY A 41 -17.02 6.81 -18.38
C GLY A 41 -17.97 8.00 -18.36
N ASP A 42 -19.21 7.81 -18.83
CA ASP A 42 -20.25 8.86 -18.83
C ASP A 42 -20.52 9.41 -17.42
N LYS A 43 -20.28 8.59 -16.40
CA LYS A 43 -20.18 8.98 -15.00
C LYS A 43 -18.87 8.44 -14.45
N PRO A 44 -17.86 9.29 -14.22
CA PRO A 44 -16.61 8.87 -13.62
C PRO A 44 -16.85 8.24 -12.24
N GLU A 45 -16.25 7.08 -11.99
CA GLU A 45 -16.40 6.36 -10.72
C GLU A 45 -15.06 6.25 -10.01
N ILE A 46 -15.03 6.67 -8.75
CA ILE A 46 -13.86 6.47 -7.88
C ILE A 46 -13.77 4.97 -7.56
N VAL A 47 -12.59 4.37 -7.78
CA VAL A 47 -12.34 2.95 -7.48
C VAL A 47 -11.63 2.72 -6.15
N GLY A 48 -10.97 3.76 -5.65
CA GLY A 48 -10.16 3.69 -4.45
C GLY A 48 -9.18 4.85 -4.38
N PHE A 49 -8.35 4.81 -3.35
CA PHE A 49 -7.33 5.81 -3.10
C PHE A 49 -6.08 5.18 -2.48
N VAL A 50 -4.95 5.83 -2.66
CA VAL A 50 -3.71 5.57 -1.94
C VAL A 50 -3.13 6.90 -1.47
N GLY A 51 -2.55 6.95 -0.28
CA GLY A 51 -1.97 8.18 0.21
C GLY A 51 -0.94 7.98 1.30
N GLY A 52 -0.26 9.07 1.61
CA GLY A 52 0.83 9.13 2.57
C GLY A 52 1.34 10.54 2.76
N MET A 53 2.39 10.66 3.56
CA MET A 53 3.09 11.92 3.82
C MET A 53 4.38 11.95 3.01
N LEU A 54 4.59 13.04 2.27
CA LEU A 54 5.89 13.40 1.75
C LEU A 54 6.54 14.37 2.73
N TYR A 55 7.74 14.04 3.14
CA TYR A 55 8.56 14.91 3.97
C TYR A 55 9.55 15.59 3.03
N ASP A 56 9.71 16.90 3.17
CA ASP A 56 10.70 17.65 2.42
C ASP A 56 12.11 17.09 2.71
N GLY A 57 12.58 16.26 1.78
CA GLY A 57 13.69 15.35 2.02
C GLY A 57 13.50 13.99 1.34
N ASP A 58 14.51 13.15 1.55
CA ASP A 58 14.69 11.86 0.88
C ASP A 58 13.64 10.78 1.26
N PHE A 59 12.52 11.14 1.89
CA PHE A 59 11.65 10.20 2.61
C PHE A 59 10.15 10.44 2.40
N ALA A 60 9.40 9.35 2.19
CA ALA A 60 7.94 9.33 2.21
C ALA A 60 7.44 8.26 3.18
N ASP A 61 6.33 8.54 3.87
CA ASP A 61 5.63 7.55 4.68
C ASP A 61 4.28 7.23 4.07
N PHE A 62 4.09 5.98 3.66
CA PHE A 62 2.81 5.48 3.20
C PHE A 62 1.89 5.32 4.41
N ASP A 63 0.69 5.89 4.29
CA ASP A 63 -0.34 5.84 5.33
C ASP A 63 -1.38 4.76 5.01
N ARG A 64 -2.01 4.86 3.82
CA ARG A 64 -3.20 4.05 3.53
C ARG A 64 -3.37 3.70 2.06
N ILE A 65 -3.99 2.55 1.83
CA ILE A 65 -4.57 2.18 0.54
C ILE A 65 -5.92 1.53 0.73
N GLU A 66 -6.90 1.97 -0.05
CA GLU A 66 -8.24 1.40 -0.04
C GLU A 66 -8.75 1.22 -1.47
N VAL A 67 -9.37 0.06 -1.73
CA VAL A 67 -10.12 -0.21 -2.95
C VAL A 67 -11.56 -0.51 -2.56
N TYR A 68 -12.50 0.25 -3.12
CA TYR A 68 -13.91 0.09 -2.79
C TYR A 68 -14.40 -1.33 -3.12
N PRO A 69 -15.31 -1.90 -2.30
CA PRO A 69 -15.68 -3.31 -2.37
C PRO A 69 -16.05 -3.83 -3.77
N GLN A 70 -16.84 -3.06 -4.53
CA GLN A 70 -17.30 -3.41 -5.88
C GLN A 70 -16.17 -3.48 -6.93
N TRP A 71 -15.00 -2.91 -6.60
CA TRP A 71 -13.83 -2.83 -7.46
C TRP A 71 -12.68 -3.74 -7.03
N ARG A 72 -12.84 -4.49 -5.93
CA ARG A 72 -11.86 -5.48 -5.48
C ARG A 72 -11.69 -6.60 -6.52
N GLY A 73 -10.49 -7.21 -6.54
CA GLY A 73 -10.14 -8.29 -7.48
C GLY A 73 -9.70 -7.81 -8.88
N ARG A 74 -9.68 -6.49 -9.14
CA ARG A 74 -9.31 -5.91 -10.44
C ARG A 74 -7.90 -5.29 -10.48
N GLN A 75 -7.03 -5.64 -9.53
CA GLN A 75 -5.67 -5.11 -9.42
C GLN A 75 -5.54 -3.58 -9.23
N PHE A 76 -6.63 -2.83 -9.04
CA PHE A 76 -6.54 -1.37 -8.84
C PHE A 76 -5.68 -0.96 -7.64
N GLY A 77 -5.61 -1.78 -6.59
CA GLY A 77 -4.71 -1.52 -5.47
C GLY A 77 -3.24 -1.47 -5.89
N SER A 78 -2.78 -2.39 -6.75
CA SER A 78 -1.38 -2.41 -7.16
C SER A 78 -1.08 -1.25 -8.12
N GLN A 79 -2.04 -0.90 -8.97
CA GLN A 79 -1.92 0.25 -9.86
C GLN A 79 -1.85 1.57 -9.09
N LEU A 80 -2.78 1.79 -8.15
CA LEU A 80 -2.76 2.96 -7.27
C LEU A 80 -1.42 3.06 -6.54
N PHE A 81 -0.99 1.99 -5.89
CA PHE A 81 0.28 1.98 -5.17
C PHE A 81 1.49 2.28 -6.08
N ARG A 82 1.51 1.76 -7.32
CA ARG A 82 2.56 2.12 -8.30
C ARG A 82 2.58 3.61 -8.63
N HIS A 83 1.43 4.27 -8.70
CA HIS A 83 1.38 5.72 -8.91
C HIS A 83 1.99 6.49 -7.74
N PHE A 84 1.68 6.09 -6.50
CA PHE A 84 2.30 6.67 -5.31
C PHE A 84 3.83 6.55 -5.35
N VAL A 85 4.35 5.34 -5.62
CA VAL A 85 5.81 5.10 -5.71
C VAL A 85 6.44 5.90 -6.85
N SER A 86 5.78 5.96 -8.02
CA SER A 86 6.27 6.72 -9.18
C SER A 86 6.34 8.21 -8.87
N TYR A 87 5.35 8.75 -8.16
CA TYR A 87 5.37 10.14 -7.76
C TYR A 87 6.43 10.44 -6.71
N ALA A 88 6.60 9.59 -5.70
CA ALA A 88 7.68 9.72 -4.73
C ALA A 88 9.06 9.79 -5.43
N LYS A 89 9.30 8.94 -6.43
CA LYS A 89 10.50 9.01 -7.28
C LYS A 89 10.64 10.34 -8.01
N LEU A 90 9.56 10.86 -8.59
CA LEU A 90 9.57 12.17 -9.26
C LEU A 90 9.89 13.32 -8.29
N GLN A 91 9.50 13.17 -7.02
CA GLN A 91 9.83 14.10 -5.93
C GLN A 91 11.24 13.85 -5.35
N ASN A 92 12.08 13.02 -5.99
CA ASN A 92 13.42 12.65 -5.53
C ASN A 92 13.46 11.99 -4.14
N VAL A 93 12.36 11.39 -3.70
CA VAL A 93 12.33 10.57 -2.49
C VAL A 93 13.25 9.36 -2.70
N LYS A 94 14.19 9.14 -1.79
CA LYS A 94 15.10 7.97 -1.82
C LYS A 94 14.49 6.78 -1.11
N THR A 95 13.62 7.02 -0.13
CA THR A 95 13.11 6.01 0.78
C THR A 95 11.61 6.13 0.99
N ILE A 96 10.87 5.04 0.81
CA ILE A 96 9.47 4.94 1.24
C ILE A 96 9.38 4.02 2.45
N SER A 97 8.82 4.51 3.55
CA SER A 97 8.37 3.73 4.68
C SER A 97 6.92 3.32 4.50
N ILE A 98 6.58 2.11 4.89
CA ILE A 98 5.22 1.61 4.78
C ILE A 98 4.88 0.72 5.96
N SER A 99 3.81 1.05 6.69
CA SER A 99 3.29 0.19 7.74
C SER A 99 2.26 -0.80 7.18
N ALA A 100 2.67 -2.03 6.91
CA ALA A 100 1.76 -3.09 6.52
C ALA A 100 1.09 -3.71 7.76
N ALA A 101 -0.18 -3.39 7.96
CA ALA A 101 -1.00 -3.96 9.05
C ALA A 101 -1.53 -5.37 8.76
N ASN A 102 -1.41 -5.87 7.52
CA ASN A 102 -1.83 -7.22 7.14
C ASN A 102 -1.03 -7.76 5.94
N GLU A 103 -1.05 -9.09 5.79
CA GLU A 103 -0.34 -9.83 4.74
C GLU A 103 -0.73 -9.38 3.33
N ARG A 104 -2.00 -9.07 3.10
CA ARG A 104 -2.50 -8.57 1.80
C ARG A 104 -1.80 -7.27 1.40
N THR A 105 -1.59 -6.37 2.35
CA THR A 105 -0.90 -5.09 2.14
C THR A 105 0.59 -5.32 1.87
N ALA A 106 1.23 -6.20 2.63
CA ALA A 106 2.62 -6.60 2.40
C ALA A 106 2.84 -7.25 1.02
N HIS A 107 1.95 -8.17 0.61
CA HIS A 107 1.99 -8.80 -0.71
C HIS A 107 1.81 -7.80 -1.84
N LEU A 108 0.87 -6.87 -1.69
CA LEU A 108 0.61 -5.82 -2.68
C LEU A 108 1.88 -5.02 -2.97
N MET A 109 2.60 -4.63 -1.91
CA MET A 109 3.81 -3.82 -1.99
C MET A 109 4.95 -4.60 -2.63
N GLY A 110 5.02 -5.90 -2.37
CA GLY A 110 5.98 -6.78 -3.00
C GLY A 110 5.84 -6.95 -4.51
N THR A 111 4.73 -6.49 -5.10
CA THR A 111 4.54 -6.49 -6.57
C THR A 111 5.15 -5.27 -7.28
N VAL A 112 5.75 -4.34 -6.53
CA VAL A 112 6.43 -3.17 -7.06
C VAL A 112 7.94 -3.45 -7.15
N PRO A 113 8.54 -3.49 -8.35
CA PRO A 113 9.95 -3.92 -8.55
C PRO A 113 11.00 -3.11 -7.78
N ASP A 114 10.65 -1.89 -7.40
CA ASP A 114 11.52 -0.93 -6.73
C ASP A 114 11.48 -1.06 -5.20
N VAL A 115 10.60 -1.90 -4.65
CA VAL A 115 10.49 -2.14 -3.21
C VAL A 115 11.40 -3.32 -2.85
N ARG A 116 12.66 -3.01 -2.46
CA ARG A 116 13.71 -4.02 -2.25
C ARG A 116 14.12 -4.29 -0.79
N TYR A 117 13.78 -3.41 0.13
CA TYR A 117 14.22 -3.47 1.53
C TYR A 117 13.02 -3.47 2.47
N PHE A 118 13.12 -4.23 3.56
CA PHE A 118 12.05 -4.44 4.54
C PHE A 118 12.71 -4.38 5.92
N GLU A 119 12.28 -3.42 6.74
CA GLU A 119 12.59 -3.40 8.17
C GLU A 119 11.40 -4.06 8.89
N PHE A 120 11.63 -4.81 9.95
CA PHE A 120 10.56 -5.36 10.75
C PHE A 120 10.66 -4.73 12.13
N LEU A 121 9.57 -4.14 12.59
CA LEU A 121 9.42 -3.76 13.98
C LEU A 121 8.66 -4.92 14.62
N ASP A 122 9.30 -5.63 15.52
CA ASP A 122 8.61 -6.67 16.28
C ASP A 122 7.55 -6.04 17.20
N GLY A 123 6.76 -6.88 17.88
CA GLY A 123 5.78 -6.41 18.86
C GLY A 123 6.37 -5.61 20.05
N LYS A 124 7.69 -5.41 20.09
CA LYS A 124 8.43 -4.61 21.07
C LYS A 124 9.08 -3.36 20.43
N GLY A 125 8.92 -3.14 19.14
CA GLY A 125 9.46 -1.99 18.41
C GLY A 125 10.95 -2.13 18.07
N GLU A 126 11.52 -3.33 18.14
CA GLU A 126 12.93 -3.55 17.80
C GLU A 126 13.07 -3.75 16.29
N LEU A 127 14.03 -3.02 15.68
CA LEU A 127 14.40 -3.16 14.28
C LEU A 127 15.15 -4.47 14.07
N LEU A 128 14.52 -5.43 13.40
CA LEU A 128 15.20 -6.61 12.92
C LEU A 128 15.80 -6.32 11.52
N PRO A 129 17.03 -6.76 11.21
CA PRO A 129 17.71 -6.43 9.96
C PRO A 129 17.16 -7.23 8.76
N ASN A 130 16.95 -6.52 7.65
CA ASN A 130 16.79 -6.98 6.26
C ASN A 130 15.94 -8.25 6.04
N PHE A 131 14.65 -8.08 5.76
CA PHE A 131 13.76 -9.17 5.35
C PHE A 131 13.42 -9.11 3.86
N THR A 132 12.97 -10.23 3.30
CA THR A 132 12.30 -10.28 1.99
C THR A 132 10.78 -10.22 2.19
N ILE A 133 10.00 -9.88 1.15
CA ILE A 133 8.52 -9.86 1.23
C ILE A 133 7.95 -11.18 1.76
N PRO A 134 8.39 -12.37 1.27
CA PRO A 134 7.88 -13.63 1.80
C PRO A 134 8.19 -13.82 3.29
N MET A 135 9.34 -13.32 3.77
CA MET A 135 9.66 -13.35 5.20
C MET A 135 8.79 -12.39 6.01
N ALA A 136 8.53 -11.18 5.51
CA ALA A 136 7.64 -10.23 6.17
C ALA A 136 6.20 -10.78 6.29
N VAL A 137 5.71 -11.44 5.24
CA VAL A 137 4.42 -12.15 5.26
C VAL A 137 4.43 -13.27 6.29
N LYS A 138 5.47 -14.11 6.31
CA LYS A 138 5.60 -15.20 7.30
C LYS A 138 5.63 -14.68 8.74
N LEU A 139 6.33 -13.57 8.99
CA LEU A 139 6.37 -12.94 10.32
C LEU A 139 5.01 -12.36 10.73
N LEU A 140 4.25 -11.78 9.79
CA LEU A 140 2.87 -11.35 10.05
C LEU A 140 1.96 -12.55 10.38
N GLU A 141 2.07 -13.64 9.63
CA GLU A 141 1.33 -14.89 9.91
C GLU A 141 1.68 -15.47 11.28
N GLU A 142 2.97 -15.48 11.64
CA GLU A 142 3.47 -15.96 12.93
C GLU A 142 2.98 -15.08 14.08
N ALA A 143 3.09 -13.76 13.96
CA ALA A 143 2.61 -12.81 14.96
C ALA A 143 1.09 -12.91 15.19
N ARG A 144 0.31 -13.17 14.12
CA ARG A 144 -1.13 -13.43 14.22
C ARG A 144 -1.43 -14.71 14.99
N LYS A 145 -0.72 -15.80 14.67
CA LYS A 145 -0.86 -17.08 15.38
C LYS A 145 -0.52 -16.93 16.87
N GLU A 146 0.55 -16.21 17.21
CA GLU A 146 0.95 -15.93 18.59
C GLU A 146 -0.11 -15.12 19.36
N GLN A 147 -0.82 -14.22 18.68
CA GLN A 147 -1.92 -13.44 19.26
C GLN A 147 -3.27 -14.17 19.27
N GLY A 148 -3.31 -15.43 18.82
CA GLY A 148 -4.55 -16.20 18.73
C GLY A 148 -5.52 -15.70 17.65
N LEU A 149 -5.04 -14.88 16.71
CA LEU A 149 -5.80 -14.39 15.56
C LEU A 149 -5.69 -15.43 14.44
N VAL A 150 -6.72 -16.28 14.31
CA VAL A 150 -6.89 -17.22 13.19
C VAL A 150 -8.02 -16.70 12.30
N ASP A 151 -7.80 -16.71 10.98
CA ASP A 151 -8.57 -16.00 9.95
C ASP A 151 -10.12 -16.08 10.02
N ASP A 152 -10.72 -15.03 9.42
CA ASP A 152 -12.02 -14.95 8.73
C ASP A 152 -13.29 -14.45 9.44
N THR A 153 -13.21 -13.72 10.56
CA THR A 153 -14.35 -12.86 10.97
C THR A 153 -13.92 -11.49 11.46
N ASP A 154 -14.04 -10.50 10.57
CA ASP A 154 -14.59 -9.16 10.80
C ASP A 154 -14.55 -8.59 12.24
N LYS A 155 -13.38 -8.61 12.87
CA LYS A 155 -13.11 -7.93 14.13
C LYS A 155 -11.83 -7.14 13.99
N SER A 156 -12.02 -5.84 13.76
CA SER A 156 -11.02 -4.79 13.82
C SER A 156 -10.54 -4.57 15.26
N GLU A 157 -10.01 -5.60 15.92
CA GLU A 157 -9.04 -5.33 16.97
C GLU A 157 -7.76 -4.90 16.24
N GLU A 158 -7.33 -3.67 16.49
CA GLU A 158 -6.09 -3.11 15.94
C GLU A 158 -4.96 -4.12 16.17
N LEU A 159 -4.49 -4.73 15.07
CA LEU A 159 -3.26 -5.49 15.09
C LEU A 159 -2.17 -4.55 15.61
N LYS A 160 -1.72 -4.77 16.85
CA LYS A 160 -0.60 -4.06 17.45
C LYS A 160 0.73 -4.37 16.75
N THR A 161 0.74 -5.38 15.87
CA THR A 161 1.89 -5.74 15.05
C THR A 161 1.74 -5.12 13.67
N THR A 162 2.59 -4.13 13.37
CA THR A 162 2.74 -3.55 12.05
C THR A 162 4.13 -3.87 11.52
N VAL A 163 4.25 -4.25 10.25
CA VAL A 163 5.56 -4.41 9.61
C VAL A 163 5.91 -3.13 8.89
N ARG A 164 7.02 -2.49 9.28
CA ARG A 164 7.51 -1.26 8.64
C ARG A 164 8.44 -1.55 7.46
N ILE A 165 7.88 -1.65 6.29
CA ILE A 165 8.61 -1.89 5.05
C ILE A 165 9.28 -0.60 4.57
N THR A 166 10.60 -0.54 4.62
CA THR A 166 11.39 0.62 4.16
C THR A 166 12.07 0.29 2.82
N ALA A 167 11.56 0.81 1.70
CA ALA A 167 12.12 0.59 0.37
C ALA A 167 13.06 1.71 -0.09
N ASN A 168 14.26 1.36 -0.58
CA ASN A 168 15.14 2.27 -1.30
C ASN A 168 14.73 2.32 -2.79
N LEU A 169 14.50 3.53 -3.30
CA LEU A 169 14.00 3.81 -4.63
C LEU A 169 15.09 4.12 -5.69
N GLN A 170 16.38 4.10 -5.30
CA GLN A 170 17.53 4.41 -6.16
C GLN A 170 17.86 3.32 -7.19
#